data_AF-A0A351J5M5-F1
#
_entry.id   AF-A0A351J5M5-F1
#
_cell.length_a   1.000
_cell.length_b   1.000
_cell.length_c   1.000
_cell.angle_alpha   90.00
_cell.angle_beta   90.00
_cell.angle_gamma   90.00
#
_symmetry.space_group_name_H-M   'P 1'
#
loop_
_entity.id
_entity.type
_entity.pdbx_description
1 polymer ?
#
loop_
_entity_poly.entity_id
_entity_poly.type
_entity_poly.pdbx_seq_one_letter_code
_entity_poly.pdbx_strand_id
1 'polypeptide(L)'
;MVMLQKIKTHSAKVASALKPAMPLFLSLFMALLFIQLFSPMSFSMGAIQVEARASAQLQGETVFAVPPFGEVKASTHWTPLRITLSLSGLDLPKLEQAVTTAQDREDFVQNLSAEWPRQVWTF
;
A
#
# COMPACT_ATOMS: atom_id res chain seq x y z
N MET A 1 -10.42 55.31 -18.30
CA MET A 1 -9.45 54.85 -17.28
C MET A 1 -10.07 54.15 -16.06
N VAL A 2 -11.41 54.07 -15.92
CA VAL A 2 -12.09 53.47 -14.73
C VAL A 2 -12.36 51.96 -14.86
N MET A 3 -12.52 51.43 -16.09
CA MET A 3 -12.81 50.00 -16.29
C MET A 3 -11.64 49.05 -15.99
N LEU A 4 -10.40 49.47 -16.24
CA LEU A 4 -9.20 48.65 -15.97
C LEU A 4 -8.96 48.43 -14.46
N GLN A 5 -9.45 49.34 -13.61
CA GLN A 5 -9.27 49.27 -12.16
C GLN A 5 -10.20 48.25 -11.50
N LYS A 6 -11.41 48.03 -12.07
CA LYS A 6 -12.41 47.07 -11.59
C LYS A 6 -12.01 45.61 -11.81
N ILE A 7 -11.25 45.33 -12.86
CA ILE A 7 -10.77 43.96 -13.18
C ILE A 7 -9.63 43.57 -12.23
N LYS A 8 -8.71 44.49 -11.92
CA LYS A 8 -7.63 44.27 -10.95
C LYS A 8 -8.14 43.99 -9.54
N THR A 9 -9.21 44.66 -9.10
CA THR A 9 -9.77 44.49 -7.75
C THR A 9 -10.56 43.19 -7.58
N HIS A 10 -11.21 42.69 -8.62
CA HIS A 10 -11.87 41.38 -8.60
C HIS A 10 -10.86 40.22 -8.50
N SER A 11 -9.77 40.28 -9.28
CA SER A 11 -8.69 39.30 -9.23
C SER A 11 -7.98 39.27 -7.86
N ALA A 12 -7.75 40.44 -7.25
CA ALA A 12 -7.13 40.54 -5.93
C ALA A 12 -8.02 40.00 -4.80
N LYS A 13 -9.35 40.18 -4.88
CA LYS A 13 -10.30 39.61 -3.90
C LYS A 13 -10.36 38.08 -3.98
N VAL A 14 -10.41 37.51 -5.19
CA VAL A 14 -10.38 36.06 -5.41
C VAL A 14 -9.06 35.46 -4.89
N ALA A 15 -7.92 36.10 -5.18
CA ALA A 15 -6.62 35.68 -4.65
C ALA A 15 -6.53 35.77 -3.12
N SER A 16 -7.20 36.74 -2.48
CA SER A 16 -7.24 36.85 -1.01
C SER A 16 -8.16 35.81 -0.35
N ALA A 17 -9.24 35.42 -1.01
CA ALA A 17 -10.18 34.39 -0.55
C ALA A 17 -9.66 32.96 -0.80
N LEU A 18 -8.71 32.79 -1.71
CA LEU A 18 -8.04 31.50 -1.99
C LEU A 18 -6.95 31.15 -0.95
N LYS A 19 -6.42 32.15 -0.22
CA LYS A 19 -5.40 31.95 0.83
C LYS A 19 -5.80 30.96 1.93
N PRO A 20 -7.01 31.00 2.51
CA PRO A 20 -7.45 29.99 3.48
C PRO A 20 -7.84 28.64 2.86
N ALA A 21 -8.10 28.57 1.54
CA ALA A 21 -8.44 27.30 0.87
C ALA A 21 -7.22 26.40 0.63
N MET A 22 -6.04 27.01 0.42
CA MET A 22 -4.79 26.28 0.22
C MET A 22 -4.42 25.32 1.36
N PRO A 23 -4.40 25.72 2.65
CA PRO A 23 -4.08 24.81 3.75
C PRO A 23 -5.13 23.70 3.90
N LEU A 24 -6.41 23.97 3.61
CA LEU A 24 -7.48 22.96 3.65
C LEU A 24 -7.29 21.89 2.57
N PHE A 25 -6.98 22.33 1.34
CA PHE A 25 -6.68 21.41 0.25
C PHE A 25 -5.44 20.58 0.56
N LEU A 26 -4.38 21.22 1.05
CA LEU A 26 -3.15 20.53 1.43
C LEU A 26 -3.38 19.51 2.55
N SER A 27 -4.14 19.87 3.59
CA SER A 27 -4.46 18.94 4.67
C SER A 27 -5.29 17.76 4.19
N LEU A 28 -6.28 18.00 3.32
CA LEU A 28 -7.10 16.95 2.75
C LEU A 28 -6.27 16.02 1.87
N PHE A 29 -5.43 16.59 1.01
CA PHE A 29 -4.51 15.84 0.17
C PHE A 29 -3.54 14.99 0.99
N MET A 30 -2.93 15.56 2.04
CA MET A 30 -2.04 14.82 2.95
C MET A 30 -2.76 13.72 3.71
N ALA A 31 -4.00 13.95 4.15
CA ALA A 31 -4.80 12.93 4.81
C ALA A 31 -5.12 11.76 3.85
N LEU A 32 -5.52 12.06 2.61
CA LEU A 32 -5.77 11.03 1.60
C LEU A 32 -4.51 10.26 1.24
N LEU A 33 -3.38 10.97 1.06
CA LEU A 33 -2.08 10.36 0.79
C LEU A 33 -1.66 9.46 1.95
N PHE A 34 -1.83 9.91 3.19
CA PHE A 34 -1.55 9.10 4.38
C PHE A 34 -2.41 7.84 4.44
N ILE A 35 -3.73 7.95 4.22
CA ILE A 35 -4.62 6.78 4.19
C ILE A 35 -4.17 5.81 3.09
N GLN A 36 -3.83 6.32 1.91
CA GLN A 36 -3.44 5.47 0.79
C GLN A 36 -2.11 4.74 1.04
N LEU A 37 -1.15 5.38 1.70
CA LEU A 37 0.16 4.77 2.00
C LEU A 37 0.11 3.77 3.16
N PHE A 38 -0.74 4.02 4.16
CA PHE A 38 -0.77 3.24 5.41
C PHE A 38 -1.95 2.28 5.52
N SER A 39 -2.91 2.30 4.58
CA SER A 39 -3.97 1.30 4.53
C SER A 39 -3.39 -0.08 4.23
N PRO A 40 -3.83 -1.14 4.94
CA PRO A 40 -3.50 -2.51 4.58
C PRO A 40 -3.96 -2.82 3.15
N MET A 41 -3.13 -3.55 2.42
CA MET A 41 -3.45 -4.08 1.09
C MET A 41 -3.48 -5.60 1.14
N SER A 42 -4.58 -6.21 0.69
CA SER A 42 -4.74 -7.67 0.69
C SER A 42 -4.65 -8.22 -0.73
N PHE A 43 -3.81 -9.23 -0.91
CA PHE A 43 -3.58 -9.93 -2.15
C PHE A 43 -4.00 -11.39 -1.99
N SER A 44 -4.65 -11.94 -3.03
CA SER A 44 -5.02 -13.36 -3.09
C SER A 44 -4.21 -14.02 -4.20
N MET A 45 -3.43 -15.03 -3.81
CA MET A 45 -2.53 -15.81 -4.66
C MET A 45 -2.90 -17.28 -4.54
N GLY A 46 -3.81 -17.73 -5.42
CA GLY A 46 -4.35 -19.08 -5.39
C GLY A 46 -5.05 -19.40 -4.07
N ALA A 47 -4.41 -20.21 -3.23
CA ALA A 47 -4.90 -20.63 -1.91
C ALA A 47 -4.42 -19.74 -0.76
N ILE A 48 -3.52 -18.79 -1.01
CA ILE A 48 -2.86 -17.98 0.00
C ILE A 48 -3.40 -16.54 -0.05
N GLN A 49 -3.71 -15.98 1.11
CA GLN A 49 -4.00 -14.55 1.26
C GLN A 49 -2.86 -13.88 2.01
N VAL A 50 -2.27 -12.86 1.38
CA VAL A 50 -1.19 -12.06 1.96
C VAL A 50 -1.70 -10.64 2.17
N GLU A 51 -1.43 -10.08 3.34
CA GLU A 51 -1.71 -8.69 3.66
C GLU A 51 -0.40 -7.91 3.79
N ALA A 52 -0.26 -6.84 3.03
CA ALA A 52 0.82 -5.88 3.13
C ALA A 52 0.38 -4.68 3.97
N ARG A 53 1.20 -4.29 4.95
CA ARG A 53 0.99 -3.10 5.78
C ARG A 53 2.27 -2.29 5.87
N ALA A 54 2.15 -0.97 5.80
CA ALA A 54 3.23 -0.05 6.14
C ALA A 54 2.98 0.55 7.53
N SER A 55 4.03 0.69 8.34
CA SER A 55 3.97 1.44 9.60
C SER A 55 5.23 2.26 9.79
N ALA A 56 5.14 3.36 10.55
CA ALA A 56 6.31 4.19 10.84
C ALA A 56 7.26 3.46 11.79
N GLN A 57 8.56 3.46 11.48
CA GLN A 57 9.60 2.79 12.26
C GLN A 57 10.91 3.57 12.13
N LEU A 58 11.75 3.60 13.17
CA LEU A 58 13.00 4.36 13.15
C LEU A 58 14.01 3.88 12.08
N GLN A 59 13.96 2.61 11.72
CA GLN A 59 14.82 1.99 10.73
C GLN A 59 13.95 1.30 9.67
N GLY A 60 14.34 1.43 8.42
CA GLY A 60 13.64 0.81 7.31
C GLY A 60 13.81 -0.70 7.31
N GLU A 61 12.72 -1.43 7.42
CA GLU A 61 12.74 -2.88 7.48
C GLU A 61 11.55 -3.51 6.75
N THR A 62 11.77 -4.74 6.29
CA THR A 62 10.72 -5.60 5.75
C THR A 62 10.56 -6.80 6.66
N VAL A 63 9.32 -7.09 7.03
CA VAL A 63 8.95 -8.22 7.88
C VAL A 63 8.05 -9.15 7.09
N PHE A 64 8.41 -10.42 7.00
CA PHE A 64 7.54 -11.47 6.49
C PHE A 64 7.00 -12.28 7.66
N ALA A 65 5.71 -12.18 7.94
CA ALA A 65 5.06 -12.83 9.06
C ALA A 65 4.21 -14.02 8.59
N VAL A 66 4.36 -15.16 9.25
CA VAL A 66 3.55 -16.37 9.02
C VAL A 66 2.93 -16.77 10.36
N PRO A 67 1.79 -16.18 10.77
CA PRO A 67 1.15 -16.53 12.03
C PRO A 67 0.62 -17.97 12.01
N PRO A 68 0.65 -18.71 13.14
CA PRO A 68 1.31 -18.39 14.42
C PRO A 68 2.80 -18.76 14.47
N PHE A 69 3.39 -19.20 13.35
CA PHE A 69 4.72 -19.83 13.29
C PHE A 69 5.88 -18.86 13.50
N GLY A 70 5.71 -17.57 13.20
CA GLY A 70 6.68 -16.53 13.52
C GLY A 70 6.84 -15.50 12.41
N GLU A 71 7.98 -14.81 12.43
CA GLU A 71 8.31 -13.73 11.51
C GLU A 71 9.80 -13.71 11.14
N VAL A 72 10.09 -13.32 9.90
CA VAL A 72 11.44 -13.09 9.38
C VAL A 72 11.58 -11.60 9.12
N LYS A 73 12.65 -10.98 9.63
CA LYS A 73 12.89 -9.53 9.51
C LYS A 73 14.20 -9.27 8.78
N ALA A 74 14.20 -8.25 7.94
CA ALA A 74 15.39 -7.78 7.26
C ALA A 74 15.40 -6.24 7.18
N SER A 75 16.54 -5.63 7.44
CA SER A 75 16.76 -4.20 7.14
C SER A 75 16.93 -4.05 5.63
N THR A 76 15.94 -3.46 4.95
CA THR A 76 15.87 -3.46 3.49
C THR A 76 16.04 -2.08 2.87
N HIS A 77 15.76 -1.01 3.60
CA HIS A 77 15.69 0.33 3.02
C HIS A 77 16.00 1.43 4.05
N TRP A 78 16.20 2.66 3.58
CA TRP A 78 16.60 3.81 4.40
C TRP A 78 15.43 4.66 4.89
N THR A 79 14.27 4.60 4.22
CA THR A 79 13.07 5.31 4.67
C THR A 79 12.61 4.74 6.02
N PRO A 80 12.08 5.58 6.94
CA PRO A 80 11.71 5.17 8.29
C PRO A 80 10.35 4.46 8.32
N LEU A 81 10.25 3.36 7.58
CA LEU A 81 9.03 2.57 7.43
C LEU A 81 9.33 1.09 7.69
N ARG A 82 8.38 0.40 8.32
CA ARG A 82 8.32 -1.04 8.35
C ARG A 82 7.28 -1.49 7.34
N ILE A 83 7.69 -2.33 6.39
CA ILE A 83 6.80 -2.99 5.45
C ILE A 83 6.57 -4.42 5.96
N THR A 84 5.35 -4.75 6.35
CA THR A 84 4.99 -6.08 6.85
C THR A 84 4.17 -6.81 5.80
N LEU A 85 4.63 -7.98 5.37
CA LEU A 85 3.90 -8.93 4.54
C LEU A 85 3.46 -10.09 5.44
N SER A 86 2.17 -10.19 5.75
CA SER A 86 1.62 -11.20 6.65
C SER A 86 0.78 -12.21 5.87
N LEU A 87 0.99 -13.50 6.11
CA LEU A 87 -0.01 -14.50 5.76
C LEU A 87 -1.29 -14.21 6.59
N SER A 88 -2.36 -13.78 5.94
CA SER A 88 -3.61 -13.36 6.60
C SER A 88 -4.70 -14.43 6.53
N GLY A 89 -4.60 -15.36 5.57
CA GLY A 89 -5.57 -16.44 5.42
C GLY A 89 -5.17 -17.51 4.41
N LEU A 90 -5.89 -18.62 4.47
CA LEU A 90 -5.77 -19.76 3.56
C LEU A 90 -7.15 -20.18 3.07
N ASP A 91 -7.28 -20.41 1.76
CA ASP A 91 -8.43 -21.05 1.14
C ASP A 91 -8.22 -22.57 1.18
N LEU A 92 -8.72 -23.22 2.24
CA LEU A 92 -8.48 -24.63 2.52
C LEU A 92 -8.86 -25.57 1.37
N PRO A 93 -10.03 -25.42 0.70
CA PRO A 93 -10.36 -26.24 -0.46
C PRO A 93 -9.31 -26.15 -1.58
N LYS A 94 -8.83 -24.95 -1.91
CA LYS A 94 -7.79 -24.78 -2.93
C LYS A 94 -6.44 -25.31 -2.46
N LEU A 95 -6.13 -25.16 -1.17
CA LEU A 95 -4.89 -25.66 -0.59
C LEU A 95 -4.85 -27.19 -0.61
N GLU A 96 -5.95 -27.85 -0.23
CA GLU A 96 -6.06 -29.32 -0.27
C GLU A 96 -5.80 -29.85 -1.68
N GLN A 97 -6.44 -29.24 -2.68
CA GLN A 97 -6.19 -29.59 -4.08
C GLN A 97 -4.73 -29.37 -4.48
N ALA A 98 -4.11 -28.28 -4.03
CA ALA A 98 -2.73 -27.92 -4.34
C ALA A 98 -1.67 -28.78 -3.62
N VAL A 99 -2.02 -29.54 -2.57
CA VAL A 99 -1.05 -30.34 -1.79
C VAL A 99 -1.30 -31.84 -1.82
N THR A 100 -2.32 -32.30 -2.56
CA THR A 100 -2.76 -33.69 -2.59
C THR A 100 -1.67 -34.62 -3.11
N THR A 101 -1.11 -34.34 -4.28
CA THR A 101 -0.01 -35.13 -4.85
C THR A 101 1.34 -34.39 -4.75
N ALA A 102 2.43 -35.09 -5.07
CA ALA A 102 3.74 -34.44 -5.19
C ALA A 102 3.76 -33.46 -6.38
N GLN A 103 3.11 -33.82 -7.49
CA GLN A 103 2.98 -32.97 -8.67
C GLN A 103 2.21 -31.69 -8.36
N ASP A 104 1.07 -31.80 -7.66
CA ASP A 104 0.26 -30.62 -7.31
C ASP A 104 1.05 -29.62 -6.46
N ARG A 105 1.91 -30.11 -5.55
CA ARG A 105 2.78 -29.27 -4.72
C ARG A 105 3.81 -28.52 -5.54
N GLU A 106 4.45 -29.21 -6.49
CA GLU A 106 5.43 -28.60 -7.38
C GLU A 106 4.77 -27.54 -8.26
N ASP A 107 3.62 -27.86 -8.85
CA ASP A 107 2.84 -26.95 -9.68
C ASP A 107 2.36 -25.73 -8.89
N PHE A 108 1.93 -25.93 -7.63
CA PHE A 108 1.53 -24.86 -6.73
C PHE A 108 2.69 -23.90 -6.43
N VAL A 109 3.87 -24.43 -6.08
CA VAL A 109 5.07 -23.62 -5.81
C VAL A 109 5.50 -22.84 -7.06
N GLN A 110 5.45 -23.48 -8.24
CA GLN A 110 5.78 -22.82 -9.50
C GLN A 110 4.80 -21.67 -9.80
N ASN A 111 3.49 -21.92 -9.67
CA ASN A 111 2.46 -20.91 -9.91
C ASN A 111 2.59 -19.73 -8.95
N LEU A 112 2.80 -19.99 -7.65
CA LEU A 112 3.07 -18.94 -6.67
C LEU A 112 4.31 -18.12 -7.05
N SER A 113 5.40 -18.77 -7.44
CA SER A 113 6.64 -18.08 -7.83
C SER A 113 6.47 -17.21 -9.09
N ALA A 114 5.58 -17.60 -10.00
CA ALA A 114 5.28 -16.86 -11.23
C ALA A 114 4.26 -15.73 -11.03
N GLU A 115 3.38 -15.84 -10.04
CA GLU A 115 2.38 -14.82 -9.70
C GLU A 115 2.92 -13.75 -8.76
N TRP A 116 3.84 -14.12 -7.86
CA TRP A 116 4.40 -13.23 -6.85
C TRP A 116 4.96 -11.93 -7.43
N PRO A 117 5.82 -11.95 -8.47
CA PRO A 117 6.37 -10.72 -9.00
C PRO A 117 5.31 -9.84 -9.66
N ARG A 118 4.27 -10.46 -10.25
CA ARG A 118 3.21 -9.72 -10.95
C ARG A 118 2.27 -8.97 -10.02
N GLN A 119 2.04 -9.47 -8.81
CA GLN A 119 1.17 -8.78 -7.85
C GLN A 119 1.94 -7.84 -6.91
N VAL A 120 3.22 -8.12 -6.63
CA VAL A 120 4.05 -7.31 -5.72
C VAL A 120 4.76 -6.15 -6.42
N TRP A 121 4.94 -6.18 -7.75
CA TRP A 121 5.63 -5.09 -8.48
C TRP A 121 4.72 -4.23 -9.37
N THR A 122 3.40 -4.37 -9.28
CA THR A 122 2.43 -3.54 -10.02
C THR A 122 2.18 -2.15 -9.40
N PHE A 123 3.16 -1.60 -8.70
CA PHE A 123 3.10 -0.26 -8.11
C PHE A 123 3.72 0.80 -9.02
#